data_AF-A0A7S6RGL7-F1
#
_entry.id   AF-A0A7S6RGL7-F1
#
_cell.length_a   1.000
_cell.length_b   1.000
_cell.length_c   1.000
_cell.angle_alpha   90.00
_cell.angle_beta   90.00
_cell.angle_gamma   90.00
#
_symmetry.space_group_name_H-M   'P 1'
#
loop_
_entity.id
_entity.type
_entity.pdbx_description
1 polymer ?
#
loop_
_entity_poly.entity_id
_entity_poly.type
_entity_poly.pdbx_seq_one_letter_code
_entity_poly.pdbx_strand_id
1 'polypeptide(L)' 'MEDVYPLATISAERETGLSSFPETCPYKLTEILSPEFLPQ' A
#
# COMPACT_ATOMS: atom_id res chain seq x y z
N MET A 1 -12.77 -8.02 -8.65
CA MET A 1 -11.71 -7.01 -8.43
C MET A 1 -10.90 -7.56 -7.28
N GLU A 2 -9.87 -8.32 -7.62
CA GLU A 2 -9.05 -9.04 -6.65
C GLU A 2 -8.39 -8.06 -5.67
N ASP A 3 -8.20 -8.46 -4.42
CA ASP A 3 -7.64 -7.62 -3.37
C ASP A 3 -6.20 -7.20 -3.74
N VAL A 4 -6.09 -5.97 -4.26
CA VAL A 4 -4.82 -5.38 -4.74
C VAL A 4 -3.84 -5.11 -3.59
N TYR A 5 -4.36 -4.95 -2.38
CA TYR A 5 -3.59 -4.56 -1.20
C TYR A 5 -2.66 -5.69 -0.69
N PRO A 6 -3.12 -6.95 -0.52
CA PRO A 6 -2.23 -8.08 -0.24
C PRO A 6 -1.04 -8.21 -1.19
N LEU A 7 -1.26 -7.98 -2.50
CA LEU A 7 -0.19 -8.02 -3.50
C LEU A 7 0.83 -6.88 -3.28
N ALA A 8 0.35 -5.68 -2.95
CA ALA A 8 1.21 -4.55 -2.63
C ALA A 8 2.04 -4.81 -1.37
N THR A 9 1.46 -5.44 -0.34
CA THR A 9 2.16 -5.84 0.89
C THR A 9 3.28 -6.84 0.61
N ILE A 10 3.03 -7.88 -0.21
CA ILE A 10 4.05 -8.87 -0.58
C ILE A 10 5.24 -8.20 -1.31
N SER A 11 4.96 -7.28 -2.22
CA SER A 11 6.01 -6.53 -2.92
C SER A 11 6.81 -5.65 -1.95
N ALA A 12 6.14 -4.91 -1.07
CA ALA A 12 6.78 -4.05 -0.09
C ALA A 12 7.67 -4.82 0.88
N GLU A 13 7.23 -6.00 1.34
CA GLU A 13 8.02 -6.91 2.18
C GLU A 13 9.32 -7.33 1.48
N ARG A 14 9.24 -7.72 0.20
CA ARG A 14 10.41 -8.14 -0.59
C ARG A 14 11.41 -7.02 -0.84
N GLU A 15 10.93 -5.80 -1.04
CA GLU A 15 11.78 -4.65 -1.35
C GLU A 15 12.44 -4.05 -0.10
N THR A 16 11.73 -4.02 1.02
CA THR A 16 12.17 -3.32 2.24
C THR A 16 12.68 -4.25 3.33
N GLY A 17 12.36 -5.55 3.27
CA GLY A 17 12.64 -6.53 4.32
C GLY A 17 11.81 -6.33 5.59
N LEU A 18 10.86 -5.40 5.59
CA LEU A 18 9.89 -5.21 6.67
C LEU A 18 8.82 -6.29 6.57
N SER A 19 8.25 -6.69 7.70
CA SER A 19 7.20 -7.72 7.78
C SER A 19 5.95 -7.25 8.53
N SER A 20 5.94 -5.99 8.98
CA SER A 20 4.82 -5.40 9.70
C SER A 20 4.09 -4.42 8.79
N PHE A 21 2.96 -4.85 8.26
CA PHE A 21 2.06 -4.05 7.43
C PHE A 21 0.63 -4.15 7.98
N PRO A 22 -0.23 -3.16 7.71
CA PRO A 22 -1.64 -3.25 8.01
C PRO A 22 -2.29 -4.44 7.29
N GLU A 23 -3.34 -5.02 7.89
CA GLU A 23 -4.12 -6.12 7.30
C GLU A 23 -4.94 -5.65 6.08
N THR A 24 -5.37 -4.39 6.08
CA THR A 24 -6.16 -3.76 5.01
C THR A 24 -5.63 -2.39 4.66
N CYS A 25 -5.87 -1.92 3.43
CA CYS A 25 -5.42 -0.60 2.99
C CYS A 25 -6.07 0.49 3.86
N PRO A 26 -5.29 1.32 4.57
CA PRO A 26 -5.86 2.38 5.40
C PRO A 26 -6.36 3.58 4.59
N TYR A 27 -6.07 3.62 3.29
CA TYR A 27 -6.41 4.74 2.41
C TYR A 27 -7.45 4.34 1.37
N LYS A 28 -8.34 5.27 1.04
CA LYS A 28 -9.24 5.14 -0.10
C LYS A 28 -8.48 5.38 -1.39
N LEU A 29 -9.01 4.84 -2.49
CA LEU A 29 -8.45 5.05 -3.83
C LEU A 29 -8.30 6.54 -4.18
N THR A 30 -9.26 7.37 -3.79
CA THR A 30 -9.21 8.83 -4.02
C THR A 30 -8.09 9.52 -3.24
N GLU A 31 -7.71 9.00 -2.09
CA GLU A 31 -6.61 9.52 -1.29
C GLU A 31 -5.27 9.13 -1.92
N ILE A 32 -5.13 7.87 -2.35
CA ILE A 32 -3.92 7.36 -3.02
C ILE A 32 -3.64 8.10 -4.33
N LEU A 33 -4.69 8.47 -5.08
CA LEU A 33 -4.57 9.19 -6.35
C LEU A 33 -4.40 10.71 -6.16
N SER A 34 -4.42 11.20 -4.93
CA SER A 34 -4.19 12.63 -4.65
C SER A 34 -2.74 13.00 -5.00
N PRO A 35 -2.50 14.14 -5.68
CA PRO A 35 -1.14 14.63 -5.96
C PRO A 35 -0.28 14.81 -4.70
N GLU A 36 -0.93 15.11 -3.56
CA GLU A 36 -0.27 15.34 -2.27
C GLU A 36 -0.05 14.04 -1.47
N PHE A 37 -0.39 12.87 -2.03
CA PHE A 37 -0.31 11.60 -1.31
C PHE A 37 1.13 11.13 -1.09
N LEU A 38 1.99 11.31 -2.10
CA LEU A 38 3.38 10.90 -2.02
C LEU A 38 4.21 11.98 -1.29
N PRO A 39 5.15 11.59 -0.41
CA PRO A 39 6.06 12.54 0.21
C PRO A 39 6.90 13.28 -0.86
N GLN A 40 7.20 14.55 -0.62
CA GLN A 40 8.10 15.36 -1.45
C GLN A 40 9.58 15.08 -1.16
#